data_AF-A0A1H9C2E9-F1
#
_entry.id   AF-A0A1H9C2E9-F1
#
_cell.length_a   1.000
_cell.length_b   1.000
_cell.length_c   1.000
_cell.angle_alpha   90.00
_cell.angle_beta   90.00
_cell.angle_gamma   90.00
#
_symmetry.space_group_name_H-M   'P 1'
#
loop_
_entity.id
_entity.type
_entity.pdbx_description
1 polymer ?
#
loop_
_entity_poly.entity_id
_entity_poly.type
_entity_poly.pdbx_seq_one_letter_code
_entity_poly.pdbx_strand_id
1 'polypeptide(L)'
;MRVRRTVLSTLAAVALVLTSLGAVTAATAGPAAADPCGFYETGSDAYYNHCTSDGSRVVIKVGVALAPDYERCVAPGRTWLGSAGRIQSAHYAGRTC
;
A
#
# COMPACT_ATOMS: atom_id res chain seq x y z
N MET A 1 73.90 27.20 9.89
CA MET A 1 73.95 27.39 8.42
C MET A 1 72.61 26.96 7.84
N ARG A 2 71.93 27.85 7.09
CA ARG A 2 70.59 27.62 6.53
C ARG A 2 70.73 26.88 5.19
N VAL A 3 70.27 25.63 5.11
CA VAL A 3 70.19 24.89 3.86
C VAL A 3 68.80 25.11 3.26
N ARG A 4 68.75 25.84 2.15
CA ARG A 4 67.61 25.90 1.24
C ARG A 4 67.68 24.70 0.30
N ARG A 5 66.55 24.06 -0.01
CA ARG A 5 66.25 23.40 -1.30
C ARG A 5 64.79 22.96 -1.34
N THR A 6 63.96 23.77 -2.00
CA THR A 6 63.41 23.55 -3.36
C THR A 6 62.24 22.58 -3.36
N VAL A 7 61.06 23.19 -3.31
CA VAL A 7 59.79 22.67 -3.83
C VAL A 7 59.98 22.38 -5.32
N LEU A 8 59.61 21.18 -5.79
CA LEU A 8 59.05 21.01 -7.13
C LEU A 8 58.22 19.71 -7.19
N SER A 9 56.97 19.91 -7.60
CA SER A 9 55.87 18.98 -7.70
C SER A 9 56.09 17.93 -8.79
N THR A 10 55.69 16.68 -8.57
CA THR A 10 55.39 15.73 -9.66
C THR A 10 54.18 14.86 -9.31
N LEU A 11 53.13 15.12 -10.10
CA LEU A 11 52.23 14.17 -10.76
C LEU A 11 51.41 13.18 -9.92
N ALA A 12 50.12 13.42 -10.04
CA ALA A 12 49.00 12.63 -9.58
C ALA A 12 48.84 11.29 -10.31
N ALA A 13 47.97 10.47 -9.70
CA ALA A 13 47.21 9.35 -10.25
C ALA A 13 47.87 7.98 -10.22
N VAL A 14 47.49 7.15 -9.24
CA VAL A 14 47.25 5.71 -9.46
C VAL A 14 46.10 5.21 -8.56
N ALA A 15 45.08 4.65 -9.24
CA ALA A 15 44.10 3.66 -8.81
C ALA A 15 43.12 3.99 -7.66
N LEU A 16 41.94 4.51 -8.04
CA LEU A 16 40.71 4.15 -7.34
C LEU A 16 40.47 2.65 -7.54
N VAL A 17 40.74 1.84 -6.52
CA VAL A 17 40.30 0.45 -6.47
C VAL A 17 38.79 0.47 -6.26
N LEU A 18 38.03 0.15 -7.30
CA LEU A 18 36.59 -0.09 -7.23
C LEU A 18 36.35 -1.27 -6.27
N THR A 19 36.02 -0.97 -5.02
CA THR A 19 35.38 -1.92 -4.11
C THR A 19 33.89 -2.01 -4.48
N SER A 20 33.58 -2.71 -5.56
CA SER A 20 32.21 -3.16 -5.85
C SER A 20 31.85 -4.34 -4.95
N LEU A 21 31.77 -4.08 -3.64
CA LEU A 21 30.94 -4.90 -2.76
C LEU A 21 29.49 -4.55 -3.13
N GLY A 22 28.89 -5.38 -3.97
CA GLY A 22 27.46 -5.35 -4.24
C GLY A 22 26.72 -5.46 -2.92
N ALA A 23 26.27 -4.32 -2.39
CA ALA A 23 25.32 -4.28 -1.32
C ALA A 23 24.05 -4.95 -1.86
N VAL A 24 23.83 -6.20 -1.48
CA VAL A 24 22.51 -6.84 -1.60
C VAL A 24 21.62 -6.08 -0.63
N THR A 25 21.00 -5.00 -1.10
CA THR A 25 19.89 -4.36 -0.42
C THR A 25 18.77 -5.39 -0.40
N ALA A 26 18.65 -6.10 0.72
CA ALA A 26 17.43 -6.82 1.04
C ALA A 26 16.30 -5.79 1.00
N ALA A 27 15.51 -5.81 -0.07
CA ALA A 27 14.34 -4.96 -0.19
C ALA A 27 13.40 -5.35 0.95
N THR A 28 13.39 -4.56 2.02
CA THR A 28 12.41 -4.71 3.07
C THR A 28 11.08 -4.33 2.46
N ALA A 29 10.23 -5.33 2.19
CA ALA A 29 8.85 -5.09 1.82
C ALA A 29 8.22 -4.25 2.92
N GLY A 30 7.91 -2.98 2.60
CA GLY A 30 7.21 -2.10 3.51
C GLY A 30 5.84 -2.68 3.87
N PRO A 31 5.23 -2.24 4.99
CA PRO A 31 3.89 -2.67 5.36
C PRO A 31 2.92 -2.44 4.18
N ALA A 32 2.11 -3.45 3.87
CA ALA A 32 1.08 -3.32 2.84
C ALA A 32 0.15 -2.17 3.22
N ALA A 33 -0.22 -1.36 2.23
CA ALA A 33 -1.19 -0.29 2.42
C ALA A 33 -2.50 -0.88 2.96
N ALA A 34 -3.06 -0.25 3.99
CA ALA A 34 -4.35 -0.65 4.54
C ALA A 34 -5.47 -0.44 3.50
N ASP A 35 -6.48 -1.30 3.53
CA ASP A 35 -7.65 -1.17 2.68
C ASP A 35 -8.43 0.11 3.04
N PRO A 36 -8.95 0.86 2.05
CA PRO A 36 -9.75 2.06 2.32
C PRO A 36 -11.06 1.70 3.02
N CYS A 37 -11.57 2.61 3.85
CA CYS A 37 -12.87 2.44 4.51
C CYS A 37 -14.02 2.63 3.52
N GLY A 38 -15.10 1.86 3.69
CA GLY A 38 -16.25 1.88 2.79
C GLY A 38 -16.05 1.00 1.56
N PHE A 39 -16.72 1.33 0.46
CA PHE A 39 -16.66 0.59 -0.79
C PHE A 39 -15.40 0.90 -1.58
N TYR A 40 -14.79 -0.14 -2.13
CA TYR A 40 -13.67 -0.03 -3.06
C TYR A 40 -13.56 -1.27 -3.93
N GLU A 41 -12.80 -1.15 -5.00
CA GLU A 41 -12.54 -2.23 -5.94
C GLU A 41 -11.03 -2.48 -6.06
N THR A 42 -10.67 -3.73 -6.32
CA THR A 42 -9.30 -4.13 -6.66
C THR A 42 -9.34 -5.02 -7.88
N GLY A 43 -8.90 -4.50 -9.03
CA GLY A 43 -8.85 -5.29 -10.27
C GLY A 43 -10.19 -5.93 -10.62
N SER A 44 -10.34 -7.22 -10.30
CA SER A 44 -11.53 -8.05 -10.57
C SER A 44 -12.63 -7.98 -9.52
N ASP A 45 -12.35 -7.48 -8.31
CA ASP A 45 -13.19 -7.70 -7.13
C ASP A 45 -13.61 -6.40 -6.46
N ALA A 46 -14.78 -6.45 -5.83
CA ALA A 46 -15.40 -5.36 -5.10
C ALA A 46 -15.58 -5.74 -3.62
N TYR A 47 -15.29 -4.78 -2.76
CA TYR A 47 -15.23 -4.96 -1.32
C TYR A 47 -15.95 -3.84 -0.59
N TYR A 48 -16.33 -4.12 0.65
CA TYR A 48 -16.68 -3.10 1.64
C TYR A 48 -15.84 -3.32 2.89
N ASN A 49 -15.07 -2.31 3.31
CA ASN A 49 -14.33 -2.34 4.57
C ASN A 49 -15.06 -1.54 5.64
N HIS A 50 -15.58 -2.24 6.65
CA HIS A 50 -16.20 -1.58 7.79
C HIS A 50 -15.14 -1.20 8.83
N CYS A 51 -14.67 0.04 8.74
CA CYS A 51 -13.71 0.59 9.69
C CYS A 51 -14.40 1.01 10.98
N THR A 52 -14.42 0.13 11.97
CA THR A 52 -14.75 0.46 13.35
C THR A 52 -13.85 -0.31 14.32
N SER A 53 -13.67 0.23 15.52
CA SER A 53 -12.93 -0.40 16.62
C SER A 53 -13.85 -0.91 17.74
N ASP A 54 -15.12 -0.55 17.73
CA ASP A 54 -16.10 -0.90 18.77
C ASP A 54 -16.73 -2.30 18.58
N GLY A 55 -16.36 -3.01 17.51
CA GLY A 55 -16.90 -4.33 17.20
C GLY A 55 -18.29 -4.32 16.58
N SER A 56 -18.89 -3.13 16.34
CA SER A 56 -20.23 -3.03 15.78
C SER A 56 -20.33 -3.63 14.38
N ARG A 57 -21.50 -4.16 14.04
CA ARG A 57 -21.80 -4.63 12.69
C ARG A 57 -22.85 -3.70 12.10
N VAL A 58 -22.76 -3.53 10.79
CA VAL A 58 -23.59 -2.57 10.06
C VAL A 58 -24.29 -3.22 8.90
N VAL A 59 -25.50 -2.75 8.62
CA VAL A 59 -26.19 -3.08 7.37
C VAL A 59 -25.63 -2.17 6.28
N ILE A 60 -25.20 -2.78 5.18
CA ILE A 60 -24.84 -2.07 3.96
C ILE A 60 -25.87 -2.33 2.88
N LYS A 61 -26.14 -1.32 2.05
CA LYS A 61 -26.88 -1.46 0.79
C LYS A 61 -25.87 -1.66 -0.33
N VAL A 62 -26.00 -2.76 -1.06
CA VAL A 62 -25.10 -3.14 -2.16
C VAL A 62 -25.84 -2.95 -3.48
N GLY A 63 -25.27 -2.11 -4.35
CA GLY A 63 -25.75 -1.88 -5.70
C GLY A 63 -25.27 -2.95 -6.67
N VAL A 64 -26.17 -3.54 -7.45
CA VAL A 64 -25.83 -4.62 -8.40
C VAL A 64 -26.24 -4.25 -9.81
N ALA A 65 -25.34 -4.40 -10.78
CA ALA A 65 -25.50 -3.86 -12.14
C ALA A 65 -26.74 -4.38 -12.90
N LEU A 66 -27.03 -5.67 -12.77
CA LEU A 66 -28.07 -6.37 -13.54
C LEU A 66 -29.01 -7.17 -12.64
N ALA A 67 -29.09 -6.82 -11.36
CA ALA A 67 -29.95 -7.46 -10.39
C ALA A 67 -30.44 -6.43 -9.35
N PRO A 68 -31.49 -6.73 -8.58
CA PRO A 68 -31.92 -5.86 -7.51
C PRO A 68 -30.83 -5.66 -6.45
N ASP A 69 -30.72 -4.44 -5.95
CA ASP A 69 -29.87 -4.12 -4.81
C ASP A 69 -30.29 -4.88 -3.56
N TYR A 70 -29.32 -5.35 -2.79
CA TYR A 70 -29.58 -6.11 -1.57
C TYR A 70 -28.95 -5.45 -0.34
N GLU A 71 -29.46 -5.82 0.82
CA GLU A 71 -28.86 -5.45 2.09
C GLU A 71 -28.08 -6.62 2.68
N ARG A 72 -26.94 -6.31 3.31
CA ARG A 72 -26.10 -7.31 3.96
C ARG A 72 -25.58 -6.77 5.27
N CYS A 73 -25.61 -7.60 6.30
CA CYS A 73 -24.92 -7.31 7.54
C CYS A 73 -23.43 -7.66 7.43
N VAL A 74 -22.56 -6.71 7.76
CA VAL A 74 -21.09 -6.88 7.70
C VAL A 74 -20.45 -6.57 9.05
N ALA A 75 -19.49 -7.40 9.44
CA ALA A 75 -18.68 -7.19 10.63
C ALA A 75 -17.54 -6.18 10.35
N PRO A 76 -16.82 -5.70 11.37
CA PRO A 76 -15.65 -4.87 11.19
C PRO A 76 -14.61 -5.54 10.27
N GLY A 77 -13.95 -4.72 9.46
CA GLY A 77 -12.95 -5.15 8.48
C GLY A 77 -13.53 -5.42 7.09
N ARG A 78 -12.75 -6.11 6.27
CA ARG A 78 -13.01 -6.32 4.84
C ARG A 78 -14.05 -7.41 4.59
N THR A 79 -15.08 -7.06 3.83
CA THR A 79 -16.07 -7.99 3.28
C THR A 79 -15.99 -8.00 1.76
N TRP A 80 -15.78 -9.18 1.16
CA TRP A 80 -15.93 -9.37 -0.28
C TRP A 80 -17.40 -9.38 -0.67
N LEU A 81 -17.74 -8.58 -1.69
CA LEU A 81 -19.11 -8.42 -2.18
C LEU A 81 -19.34 -9.17 -3.49
N GLY A 82 -18.30 -9.34 -4.31
CA GLY A 82 -18.41 -9.96 -5.62
C GLY A 82 -17.38 -9.40 -6.59
N SER A 83 -17.53 -9.73 -7.86
CA SER A 83 -16.71 -9.16 -8.93
C SER A 83 -17.05 -7.68 -9.15
N ALA A 84 -16.05 -6.84 -9.45
CA ALA A 84 -16.20 -5.42 -9.79
C ALA A 84 -17.16 -5.17 -10.96
N GLY A 85 -17.20 -6.07 -11.96
CA GLY A 85 -18.17 -5.97 -13.06
C GLY A 85 -19.65 -6.21 -12.65
N ARG A 86 -19.91 -6.73 -11.45
CA ARG A 86 -21.27 -7.00 -10.94
C ARG A 86 -21.70 -6.02 -9.86
N ILE A 87 -20.79 -5.64 -8.97
CA ILE A 87 -21.08 -4.78 -7.84
C ILE A 87 -20.73 -3.34 -8.22
N GLN A 88 -21.71 -2.45 -8.22
CA GLN A 88 -21.51 -1.06 -8.64
C GLN A 88 -21.26 -0.10 -7.47
N SER A 89 -21.73 -0.45 -6.28
CA SER A 89 -21.53 0.35 -5.08
C SER A 89 -21.83 -0.45 -3.82
N ALA A 90 -21.33 0.04 -2.68
CA ALA A 90 -21.87 -0.33 -1.39
C ALA A 90 -21.74 0.83 -0.41
N HIS A 91 -22.75 1.03 0.43
CA HIS A 91 -22.72 2.10 1.44
C HIS A 91 -23.48 1.69 2.70
N TYR A 92 -23.15 2.34 3.82
CA TYR A 92 -23.83 2.13 5.09
C TYR A 92 -25.30 2.53 4.98
N ALA A 93 -26.20 1.65 5.40
CA ALA A 93 -27.66 1.86 5.32
C ALA A 93 -28.22 2.63 6.53
N GLY A 94 -27.37 3.17 7.42
CA GLY A 94 -27.80 3.97 8.56
C GLY A 94 -28.25 3.16 9.79
N ARG A 95 -28.06 1.83 9.80
CA ARG A 95 -28.47 0.97 10.92
C ARG A 95 -27.52 -0.21 11.17
N THR A 96 -27.46 -0.64 12.43
CA THR A 96 -26.67 -1.79 12.88
C THR A 96 -27.40 -3.12 12.72
N CYS A 97 -26.64 -4.20 12.93
CA CYS A 97 -27.00 -5.61 12.98
C CYS A 97 -25.85 -6.35 13.72
#